data_AF-A0A945LL83-F1
#
_entry.id   AF-A0A945LL83-F1
#
_cell.length_a   1.000
_cell.length_b   1.000
_cell.length_c   1.000
_cell.angle_alpha   90.00
_cell.angle_beta   90.00
_cell.angle_gamma   90.00
#
_symmetry.space_group_name_H-M   'P 1'
#
loop_
_entity.id
_entity.type
_entity.pdbx_description
1 polymer ?
#
loop_
_entity_poly.entity_id
_entity_poly.type
_entity_poly.pdbx_seq_one_letter_code
_entity_poly.pdbx_strand_id
1 'polypeptide(L)' 'MKIIECPRDAMQGIKEFIPTKKKIDYINQLLKVGFDTIDFGSF' A
#
# COMPACT_ATOMS: atom_id res chain seq x y z
N MET A 1 -19.99 6.05 5.47
CA MET A 1 -19.26 5.52 4.30
C MET A 1 -17.83 5.29 4.74
N LYS A 2 -17.22 4.12 4.44
CA LYS A 2 -15.81 3.83 4.76
C LYS A 2 -15.01 3.73 3.46
N ILE A 3 -13.80 4.29 3.44
CA ILE A 3 -12.88 4.23 2.31
C ILE A 3 -11.70 3.35 2.70
N ILE A 4 -11.54 2.25 1.96
CA ILE A 4 -10.52 1.24 2.19
C ILE A 4 -9.58 1.25 0.99
N GLU A 5 -8.29 1.35 1.25
CA GLU A 5 -7.26 1.34 0.21
C GLU A 5 -6.47 0.03 0.28
N CYS A 6 -6.29 -0.64 -0.86
CA CYS A 6 -5.67 -1.97 -0.95
C CYS A 6 -4.41 -1.97 -1.83
N PRO A 7 -3.33 -1.26 -1.42
CA PRO A 7 -2.11 -1.17 -2.23
C PRO A 7 -1.43 -2.53 -2.42
N ARG A 8 -1.71 -3.52 -1.58
CA ARG A 8 -1.20 -4.89 -1.71
C ARG A 8 -1.54 -5.51 -3.08
N ASP A 9 -2.79 -5.41 -3.52
CA ASP A 9 -3.27 -6.07 -4.74
C ASP A 9 -2.52 -5.55 -5.97
N ALA A 10 -2.31 -4.23 -6.04
CA ALA A 10 -1.53 -3.61 -7.10
C ALA A 10 -0.05 -4.02 -7.04
N MET A 11 0.56 -3.99 -5.84
CA MET A 11 1.98 -4.33 -5.67
C MET A 11 2.29 -5.79 -5.99
N GLN A 12 1.36 -6.72 -5.77
CA GLN A 12 1.53 -8.13 -6.12
C GLN A 12 1.48 -8.38 -7.63
N GLY A 13 0.78 -7.54 -8.39
CA GLY A 13 0.73 -7.63 -9.85
C GLY A 13 1.98 -7.11 -10.58
N ILE A 14 2.87 -6.40 -9.88
CA ILE A 14 4.09 -5.84 -10.46
C ILE A 14 5.18 -6.91 -10.48
N LYS A 15 5.64 -7.26 -11.69
CA LYS A 15 6.68 -8.30 -11.90
C LYS A 15 8.09 -7.85 -11.48
N GLU A 16 8.34 -6.55 -11.52
CA GLU A 16 9.63 -5.98 -11.14
C GLU A 16 9.75 -5.88 -9.62
N PHE A 17 10.95 -6.12 -9.10
CA PHE A 17 11.20 -5.95 -7.68
C PHE A 17 11.09 -4.46 -7.30
N ILE A 18 10.11 -4.14 -6.47
CA ILE A 18 9.98 -2.82 -5.86
C ILE A 18 10.85 -2.80 -4.60
N PRO A 19 11.87 -1.94 -4.51
CA PRO A 19 12.72 -1.85 -3.32
C PRO A 19 11.89 -1.59 -2.06
N THR A 20 12.23 -2.28 -0.97
CA THR A 20 11.50 -2.19 0.31
C THR A 20 11.36 -0.76 0.79
N LYS A 21 12.41 0.06 0.64
CA LYS A 21 12.39 1.48 1.02
C LYS A 21 11.31 2.26 0.28
N LYS A 22 11.14 2.01 -1.02
CA LYS A 22 10.11 2.65 -1.85
C LYS A 22 8.71 2.22 -1.43
N LYS A 23 8.51 0.93 -1.08
CA LYS A 23 7.23 0.45 -0.53
C LYS A 23 6.88 1.15 0.78
N ILE A 24 7.85 1.26 1.70
CA ILE A 24 7.68 1.95 3.00
C ILE A 24 7.30 3.41 2.79
N ASP A 25 8.04 4.12 1.93
CA ASP A 25 7.80 5.55 1.70
C ASP A 25 6.41 5.79 1.09
N TYR A 26 5.96 4.92 0.18
CA TYR A 26 4.61 4.98 -0.39
C TYR A 26 3.51 4.70 0.65
N ILE A 27 3.64 3.63 1.44
CA ILE A 27 2.65 3.30 2.50
C ILE A 27 2.56 4.45 3.51
N ASN A 28 3.69 5.03 3.91
CA ASN A 28 3.72 6.19 4.81
C ASN A 28 3.04 7.44 4.23
N GLN A 29 3.01 7.60 2.90
CA GLN A 29 2.23 8.66 2.27
C GLN A 29 0.73 8.36 2.35
N LEU A 30 0.31 7.11 2.12
CA LEU A 30 -1.10 6.70 2.22
C LEU A 30 -1.67 6.91 3.63
N LEU A 31 -0.87 6.70 4.68
CA LEU A 31 -1.28 6.96 6.07
C LEU A 31 -1.69 8.41 6.32
N LYS A 32 -1.21 9.37 5.51
CA LYS A 32 -1.52 10.80 5.66
C LYS A 32 -2.82 11.22 4.97
N VAL A 33 -3.40 10.36 4.12
CA VAL A 33 -4.60 10.68 3.34
C VAL A 33 -5.87 10.58 4.19
N GLY A 34 -5.86 9.73 5.23
CA GLY A 34 -7.01 9.55 6.13
C GLY A 34 -7.99 8.44 5.70
N PHE A 35 -7.50 7.39 5.04
CA PHE A 35 -8.29 6.18 4.79
C PHE A 35 -8.70 5.49 6.11
N ASP A 36 -9.89 4.90 6.14
CA ASP A 36 -10.37 4.15 7.31
C ASP A 36 -9.55 2.88 7.53
N THR A 37 -9.02 2.28 6.46
CA THR A 37 -8.21 1.05 6.50
C THR A 37 -7.28 1.00 5.29
N ILE A 38 -6.06 0.50 5.51
CA ILE A 38 -5.06 0.28 4.46
C ILE A 38 -4.59 -1.17 4.51
N ASP A 39 -4.74 -1.90 3.41
CA ASP A 39 -4.29 -3.29 3.24
C ASP A 39 -3.02 -3.35 2.38
N PHE A 40 -1.87 -3.36 3.06
CA PHE A 40 -0.56 -3.16 2.41
C PHE A 40 0.32 -4.41 2.32
N GLY A 41 -0.13 -5.57 2.80
CA GLY A 41 0.71 -6.77 2.87
C GLY A 41 -0.06 -8.08 2.90
N SER A 42 0.66 -9.16 2.58
CA SER A 42 0.24 -10.55 2.67
C SER A 42 1.49 -11.36 3.06
N PHE A 43 1.32 -12.41 3.87
CA PHE A 43 2.40 -13.21 4.47
C PHE A 43 2.20 -14.68 4.17
#